data_AF-A0A941XG69-F1
#
_entry.id   AF-A0A941XG69-F1
#
_cell.length_a   1.000
_cell.length_b   1.000
_cell.length_c   1.000
_cell.angle_alpha   90.00
_cell.angle_beta   90.00
_cell.angle_gamma   90.00
#
_symmetry.space_group_name_H-M   'P 1'
#
loop_
_entity.id
_entity.type
_entity.pdbx_description
1 polymer ?
#
loop_
_entity_poly.entity_id
_entity_poly.type
_entity_poly.pdbx_seq_one_letter_code
_entity_poly.pdbx_strand_id
1 'polypeptide(L)'
;MKSLQKPSPPSWQREILATYKTGENLLCLFSPDNQGRYCQSLERCFIGKAPSIARVSRTFGGHIAESWLEIQLLDLAEFSGVRKDGMTEKEYEEIARIIISGYGDFKLTEFMVFFQRFKQGLYGTFYGVFDPMVITRSLREFRADREKLLRFYEDKKRQEEKEREWERSRTTSLTFEEWEELKWLFNMGYEMNDLKQN
;
A
#
# COMPACT_ATOMS: atom_id res chain seq x y z
N MET A 1 39.83 12.91 -12.26
CA MET A 1 38.37 12.63 -12.28
C MET A 1 37.98 12.15 -10.88
N LYS A 2 37.31 12.99 -10.07
CA LYS A 2 36.84 12.58 -8.73
C LYS A 2 35.68 11.61 -8.94
N SER A 3 35.82 10.38 -8.47
CA SER A 3 34.73 9.41 -8.39
C SER A 3 33.62 10.02 -7.54
N LEU A 4 32.48 10.34 -8.17
CA LEU A 4 31.27 10.72 -7.46
C LEU A 4 30.82 9.51 -6.63
N GLN A 5 31.14 9.53 -5.34
CA GLN A 5 30.68 8.53 -4.38
C GLN A 5 29.14 8.54 -4.43
N LYS A 6 28.54 7.43 -4.87
CA LYS A 6 27.07 7.33 -4.94
C LYS A 6 26.52 7.57 -3.53
N PRO A 7 25.49 8.43 -3.38
CA PRO A 7 24.90 8.70 -2.08
C PRO A 7 24.40 7.42 -1.43
N SER A 8 24.52 7.36 -0.10
CA SER A 8 24.04 6.22 0.69
C SER A 8 22.56 5.95 0.39
N PRO A 9 22.14 4.68 0.24
CA PRO A 9 20.75 4.36 -0.07
C PRO A 9 19.81 4.83 1.06
N PRO A 10 18.64 5.41 0.73
CA PRO A 10 17.64 5.84 1.71
C PRO A 10 17.18 4.72 2.66
N SER A 11 16.67 5.07 3.85
CA SER A 11 16.18 4.09 4.84
C SER A 11 15.16 3.10 4.27
N TRP A 12 14.18 3.60 3.52
CA TRP A 12 13.13 2.77 2.94
C TRP A 12 13.68 1.73 1.94
N GLN A 13 14.80 2.01 1.27
CA GLN A 13 15.43 1.06 0.35
C GLN A 13 16.06 -0.11 1.12
N ARG A 14 16.67 0.19 2.28
CA ARG A 14 17.23 -0.84 3.17
C ARG A 14 16.14 -1.71 3.78
N GLU A 15 15.00 -1.12 4.14
CA GLU A 15 13.84 -1.87 4.66
C GLU A 15 13.30 -2.85 3.62
N ILE A 16 13.19 -2.44 2.35
CA ILE A 16 12.77 -3.31 1.25
C ILE A 16 13.78 -4.45 1.06
N LEU A 17 15.08 -4.14 1.03
CA LEU A 17 16.13 -5.17 0.92
C LEU A 17 16.11 -6.14 2.10
N ALA A 18 15.91 -5.65 3.33
CA ALA A 18 15.82 -6.51 4.51
C ALA A 18 14.58 -7.42 4.49
N THR A 19 13.46 -6.90 3.98
CA THR A 19 12.17 -7.62 3.95
C THR A 19 12.15 -8.68 2.85
N TYR A 20 12.50 -8.32 1.62
CA TYR A 20 12.32 -9.18 0.45
C TYR A 20 13.61 -9.89 0.02
N LYS A 21 14.78 -9.38 0.41
CA LYS A 21 16.12 -9.91 0.10
C LYS A 21 16.50 -9.80 -1.39
N THR A 22 15.70 -10.37 -2.29
CA THR A 22 15.95 -10.40 -3.74
C THR A 22 14.72 -9.98 -4.53
N GLY A 23 14.93 -9.61 -5.80
CA GLY A 23 13.83 -9.32 -6.74
C GLY A 23 12.97 -10.56 -6.99
N GLU A 24 13.56 -11.73 -7.14
CA GLU A 24 12.86 -13.01 -7.36
C GLU A 24 11.89 -13.34 -6.23
N ASN A 25 12.33 -13.17 -4.97
CA ASN A 25 11.45 -13.37 -3.81
C ASN A 25 10.25 -12.41 -3.84
N LEU A 26 10.48 -11.17 -4.28
CA LEU A 26 9.42 -10.19 -4.44
C LEU A 26 8.44 -10.61 -5.55
N LEU A 27 8.95 -11.08 -6.70
CA LEU A 27 8.11 -11.60 -7.79
C LEU A 27 7.23 -12.76 -7.33
N CYS A 28 7.80 -13.73 -6.61
CA CYS A 28 7.07 -14.88 -6.06
C CYS A 28 6.02 -14.47 -5.03
N LEU A 29 6.36 -13.52 -4.14
CA LEU A 29 5.46 -13.08 -3.07
C LEU A 29 4.25 -12.30 -3.62
N PHE A 30 4.47 -11.44 -4.61
CA PHE A 30 3.44 -10.64 -5.26
C PHE A 30 3.01 -11.24 -6.60
N SER A 31 3.02 -12.57 -6.73
CA SER A 31 2.56 -13.27 -7.93
C SER A 31 1.03 -13.15 -8.10
N PRO A 32 0.50 -13.32 -9.33
CA PRO A 32 -0.93 -13.33 -9.57
C PRO A 32 -1.70 -14.36 -8.73
N ASP A 33 -1.11 -15.52 -8.44
CA ASP A 33 -1.70 -16.57 -7.59
C ASP A 33 -2.05 -16.07 -6.18
N ASN A 34 -1.33 -15.07 -5.69
CA ASN A 34 -1.55 -14.48 -4.38
C ASN A 34 -2.60 -13.35 -4.38
N GLN A 35 -3.11 -12.92 -5.55
CA GLN A 35 -4.12 -11.84 -5.67
C GLN A 35 -5.36 -12.14 -4.83
N GLY A 36 -5.90 -13.35 -4.95
CA GLY A 36 -7.11 -13.77 -4.22
C GLY A 36 -6.95 -13.67 -2.70
N ARG A 37 -5.76 -14.02 -2.18
CA ARG A 37 -5.46 -13.95 -0.74
C ARG A 37 -5.27 -12.52 -0.26
N TYR A 38 -4.49 -11.71 -0.98
CA TYR A 38 -4.21 -10.33 -0.55
C TYR A 38 -5.45 -9.44 -0.65
N CYS A 39 -6.26 -9.60 -1.69
CA CYS A 39 -7.44 -8.79 -1.91
C CYS A 39 -8.57 -9.04 -0.89
N GLN A 40 -8.46 -10.05 -0.02
CA GLN A 40 -9.39 -10.25 1.10
C GLN A 40 -9.36 -9.10 2.12
N SER A 41 -8.23 -8.40 2.23
CA SER A 41 -8.08 -7.25 3.12
C SER A 41 -7.63 -6.02 2.35
N LEU A 42 -8.61 -5.27 1.82
CA LEU A 42 -8.35 -4.02 1.11
C LEU A 42 -7.56 -3.04 1.98
N GLU A 43 -7.90 -2.92 3.27
CA GLU A 43 -7.17 -2.04 4.20
C GLU A 43 -5.66 -2.32 4.21
N ARG A 44 -5.25 -3.60 4.28
CA ARG A 44 -3.83 -3.97 4.21
C ARG A 44 -3.21 -3.70 2.85
N CYS A 45 -3.96 -3.80 1.76
CA CYS A 45 -3.46 -3.49 0.43
C CYS A 45 -3.14 -1.99 0.25
N PHE A 46 -3.94 -1.10 0.84
CA PHE A 46 -3.79 0.36 0.67
C PHE A 46 -2.96 1.03 1.78
N ILE A 47 -3.13 0.64 3.04
CA ILE A 47 -2.41 1.26 4.19
C ILE A 47 -1.16 0.44 4.56
N GLY A 48 -1.01 -0.77 4.02
CA GLY A 48 0.10 -1.65 4.35
C GLY A 48 1.48 -1.14 3.88
N LYS A 49 2.50 -1.91 4.27
CA LYS A 49 3.92 -1.60 4.04
C LYS A 49 4.47 -2.12 2.70
N ALA A 50 3.61 -2.57 1.79
CA ALA A 50 4.06 -3.01 0.47
C ALA A 50 4.76 -1.86 -0.26
N PRO A 51 5.87 -2.12 -0.96
CA PRO A 51 6.60 -1.08 -1.69
C PRO A 51 5.78 -0.60 -2.90
N SER A 52 6.01 0.65 -3.30
CA SER A 52 5.54 1.13 -4.60
C SER A 52 6.37 0.55 -5.74
N ILE A 53 5.79 0.44 -6.93
CA ILE A 53 6.51 -0.10 -8.09
C ILE A 53 7.77 0.72 -8.42
N ALA A 54 7.73 2.06 -8.24
CA ALA A 54 8.92 2.89 -8.39
C ALA A 54 10.00 2.60 -7.32
N ARG A 55 9.60 2.25 -6.09
CA ARG A 55 10.56 1.85 -5.04
C ARG A 55 11.17 0.48 -5.34
N VAL A 56 10.40 -0.45 -5.91
CA VAL A 56 10.91 -1.73 -6.41
C VAL A 56 11.95 -1.51 -7.50
N SER A 57 11.61 -0.71 -8.52
CA SER A 57 12.50 -0.35 -9.62
C SER A 57 13.83 0.25 -9.12
N ARG A 58 13.78 1.16 -8.15
CA ARG A 58 14.99 1.75 -7.55
C ARG A 58 15.80 0.80 -6.68
N THR A 59 15.17 -0.24 -6.12
CA THR A 59 15.81 -1.16 -5.18
C THR A 59 16.44 -2.36 -5.88
N PHE A 60 15.69 -2.99 -6.79
CA PHE A 60 16.09 -4.22 -7.47
C PHE A 60 16.39 -4.03 -8.97
N GLY A 61 16.12 -2.84 -9.52
CA GLY A 61 16.33 -2.49 -10.92
C GLY A 61 15.02 -2.39 -11.71
N GLY A 62 15.04 -1.61 -12.80
CA GLY A 62 13.88 -1.39 -13.66
C GLY A 62 13.28 -2.68 -14.21
N HIS A 63 14.15 -3.58 -14.69
CA HIS A 63 13.76 -4.89 -15.20
C HIS A 63 12.90 -5.71 -14.23
N ILE A 64 13.17 -5.67 -12.91
CA ILE A 64 12.34 -6.40 -11.93
C ILE A 64 10.93 -5.82 -11.83
N ALA A 65 10.80 -4.50 -11.90
CA ALA A 65 9.50 -3.84 -11.88
C ALA A 65 8.71 -4.08 -13.19
N GLU A 66 9.41 -4.05 -14.33
CA GLU A 66 8.85 -4.35 -15.65
C GLU A 66 8.37 -5.80 -15.71
N SER A 67 9.23 -6.78 -15.40
CA SER A 67 8.87 -8.20 -15.37
C SER A 67 7.74 -8.50 -14.39
N TRP A 68 7.70 -7.82 -13.23
CA TRP A 68 6.58 -7.99 -12.30
C TRP A 68 5.24 -7.59 -12.93
N LEU A 69 5.18 -6.43 -13.61
CA LEU A 69 3.96 -5.97 -14.27
C LEU A 69 3.61 -6.85 -15.47
N GLU A 70 4.59 -7.27 -16.26
CA GLU A 70 4.39 -8.19 -17.38
C GLU A 70 3.73 -9.50 -16.92
N ILE A 71 4.20 -10.08 -15.80
CA ILE A 71 3.58 -11.28 -15.21
C ILE A 71 2.10 -11.04 -14.88
N GLN A 72 1.74 -9.88 -14.31
CA GLN A 72 0.33 -9.56 -14.01
C GLN A 72 -0.50 -9.35 -15.29
N LEU A 73 0.08 -8.71 -16.30
CA LEU A 73 -0.60 -8.43 -17.57
C LEU A 73 -0.84 -9.71 -18.37
N LEU A 74 0.15 -10.62 -18.39
CA LEU A 74 0.04 -11.92 -19.04
C LEU A 74 -1.03 -12.79 -18.37
N ASP A 75 -1.05 -12.83 -17.03
CA ASP A 75 -2.11 -13.51 -16.26
C ASP A 75 -3.50 -12.92 -16.57
N LEU A 76 -3.61 -11.60 -16.68
CA LEU A 76 -4.88 -10.98 -17.07
C LEU A 76 -5.26 -11.32 -18.53
N ALA A 77 -4.29 -11.33 -19.45
CA ALA A 77 -4.53 -11.69 -20.83
C ALA A 77 -5.02 -13.14 -20.95
N GLU A 78 -4.38 -14.06 -20.24
CA GLU A 78 -4.79 -15.46 -20.15
C GLU A 78 -6.21 -15.60 -19.58
N PHE A 79 -6.51 -14.90 -18.47
CA PHE A 79 -7.84 -14.92 -17.87
C PHE A 79 -8.93 -14.42 -18.84
N SER A 80 -8.64 -13.41 -19.66
CA SER A 80 -9.61 -12.82 -20.58
C SER A 80 -9.98 -13.71 -21.77
N GLY A 81 -9.21 -14.78 -22.03
CA GLY A 81 -9.46 -15.71 -23.14
C GLY A 81 -9.34 -15.07 -24.54
N VAL A 82 -8.73 -13.89 -24.63
CA VAL A 82 -8.45 -13.21 -25.90
C VAL A 82 -7.37 -13.96 -26.69
N ARG A 83 -7.26 -13.67 -27.99
CA ARG A 83 -6.29 -14.38 -28.83
C ARG A 83 -4.86 -14.12 -28.36
N LYS A 84 -4.07 -15.19 -28.29
CA LYS A 84 -2.67 -15.17 -27.81
C LYS A 84 -1.71 -14.37 -28.71
N ASP A 85 -2.11 -14.10 -29.96
CA ASP A 85 -1.35 -13.31 -30.94
C ASP A 85 -1.71 -11.81 -30.91
N GLY A 86 -2.56 -11.36 -29.97
CA GLY A 86 -3.00 -9.97 -29.90
C GLY A 86 -1.93 -8.96 -29.48
N MET A 87 -0.87 -9.42 -28.80
CA MET A 87 0.28 -8.60 -28.39
C MET A 87 1.58 -9.40 -28.43
N THR A 88 2.65 -8.72 -28.82
CA THR A 88 4.04 -9.18 -28.78
C THR A 88 4.68 -8.88 -27.42
N GLU A 89 5.76 -9.59 -27.08
CA GLU A 89 6.54 -9.38 -25.85
C GLU A 89 6.99 -7.91 -25.70
N LYS A 90 7.44 -7.28 -26.79
CA LYS A 90 7.83 -5.86 -26.78
C LYS A 90 6.70 -4.91 -26.42
N GLU A 91 5.46 -5.24 -26.80
CA GLU A 91 4.31 -4.42 -26.45
C GLU A 91 3.94 -4.58 -24.97
N TYR A 92 4.16 -5.76 -24.36
CA TYR A 92 4.04 -5.97 -22.92
C TYR A 92 5.11 -5.18 -22.13
N GLU A 93 6.36 -5.19 -22.60
CA GLU A 93 7.41 -4.35 -22.02
C GLU A 93 7.04 -2.85 -22.09
N GLU A 94 6.56 -2.39 -23.25
CA GLU A 94 6.21 -0.99 -23.47
C GLU A 94 5.07 -0.54 -22.54
N ILE A 95 3.98 -1.33 -22.45
CA ILE A 95 2.88 -1.00 -21.54
C ILE A 95 3.35 -1.05 -20.07
N ALA A 96 4.22 -1.99 -19.69
CA ALA A 96 4.77 -2.04 -18.33
C ALA A 96 5.55 -0.75 -18.00
N ARG A 97 6.41 -0.28 -18.91
CA ARG A 97 7.13 0.99 -18.74
C ARG A 97 6.20 2.20 -18.66
N ILE A 98 5.16 2.24 -19.50
CA ILE A 98 4.13 3.29 -19.46
C ILE A 98 3.43 3.31 -18.11
N ILE A 99 3.06 2.14 -17.58
CA ILE A 99 2.40 2.01 -16.27
C ILE A 99 3.34 2.45 -15.14
N ILE A 100 4.61 2.03 -15.15
CA ILE A 100 5.59 2.43 -14.13
C ILE A 100 5.79 3.95 -14.13
N SER A 101 5.89 4.56 -15.31
CA SER A 101 6.06 6.00 -15.46
C SER A 101 4.82 6.78 -14.97
N GLY A 102 3.62 6.33 -15.34
CA GLY A 102 2.37 7.00 -14.97
C GLY A 102 1.91 6.77 -13.53
N TYR A 103 2.21 5.60 -12.96
CA TYR A 103 1.64 5.09 -11.70
C TYR A 103 2.71 4.58 -10.73
N GLY A 104 3.93 5.12 -10.79
CA GLY A 104 5.06 4.71 -9.96
C GLY A 104 4.83 4.80 -8.44
N ASP A 105 3.87 5.63 -8.01
CA ASP A 105 3.47 5.82 -6.62
C ASP A 105 2.57 4.69 -6.08
N PHE A 106 2.04 3.83 -6.95
CA PHE A 106 1.12 2.76 -6.58
C PHE A 106 1.89 1.59 -5.96
N LYS A 107 1.33 1.01 -4.89
CA LYS A 107 1.87 -0.20 -4.26
C LYS A 107 1.61 -1.43 -5.11
N LEU A 108 2.48 -2.44 -5.00
CA LEU A 108 2.26 -3.74 -5.65
C LEU A 108 0.88 -4.33 -5.26
N THR A 109 0.51 -4.22 -3.99
CA THR A 109 -0.78 -4.67 -3.47
C THR A 109 -1.97 -3.88 -4.02
N GLU A 110 -1.80 -2.60 -4.34
CA GLU A 110 -2.85 -1.78 -4.97
C GLU A 110 -3.06 -2.20 -6.43
N PHE A 111 -1.98 -2.49 -7.16
CA PHE A 111 -2.06 -3.09 -8.50
C PHE A 111 -2.72 -4.47 -8.47
N MET A 112 -2.42 -5.31 -7.48
CA MET A 112 -3.09 -6.62 -7.34
C MET A 112 -4.60 -6.46 -7.13
N VAL A 113 -5.03 -5.46 -6.35
CA VAL A 113 -6.46 -5.10 -6.22
C VAL A 113 -7.02 -4.61 -7.55
N PHE A 114 -6.27 -3.82 -8.31
CA PHE A 114 -6.68 -3.39 -9.65
C PHE A 114 -6.93 -4.58 -10.57
N PHE A 115 -5.96 -5.50 -10.71
CA PHE A 115 -6.10 -6.68 -11.57
C PHE A 115 -7.27 -7.57 -11.12
N GLN A 116 -7.43 -7.79 -9.82
CA GLN A 116 -8.56 -8.55 -9.28
C GLN A 116 -9.91 -7.91 -9.63
N ARG A 117 -10.04 -6.59 -9.47
CA ARG A 117 -11.28 -5.86 -9.79
C ARG A 117 -11.52 -5.75 -11.30
N PHE A 118 -10.45 -5.70 -12.09
CA PHE A 118 -10.56 -5.76 -13.54
C PHE A 118 -11.11 -7.12 -13.97
N LYS A 119 -10.59 -8.24 -13.42
CA LYS A 119 -11.14 -9.59 -13.65
C LYS A 119 -12.60 -9.74 -13.21
N GLN A 120 -13.06 -8.94 -12.25
CA GLN A 120 -14.47 -8.86 -11.83
C GLN A 120 -15.35 -8.01 -12.77
N GLY A 121 -14.78 -7.38 -13.80
CA GLY A 121 -15.50 -6.53 -14.75
C GLY A 121 -15.88 -5.14 -14.22
N LEU A 122 -15.23 -4.66 -13.15
CA LEU A 122 -15.56 -3.36 -12.53
C LEU A 122 -15.02 -2.14 -13.30
N TYR A 123 -14.08 -2.35 -14.22
CA TYR A 123 -13.51 -1.28 -15.03
C TYR A 123 -13.80 -1.53 -16.52
N GLY A 124 -12.88 -2.21 -17.21
CA GLY A 124 -12.98 -2.51 -18.64
C GLY A 124 -13.23 -3.99 -18.94
N THR A 125 -13.52 -4.27 -20.21
CA THR A 125 -13.60 -5.62 -20.77
C THR A 125 -12.88 -5.61 -22.11
N PHE A 126 -12.22 -6.73 -22.45
CA PHE A 126 -11.56 -6.88 -23.74
C PHE A 126 -12.52 -7.43 -24.79
N TYR A 127 -12.38 -6.97 -26.04
CA TYR A 127 -13.19 -7.42 -27.17
C TYR A 127 -12.28 -8.05 -28.23
N GLY A 128 -12.21 -9.39 -28.23
CA GLY A 128 -11.50 -10.20 -29.22
C GLY A 128 -9.96 -10.21 -29.10
N VAL A 129 -9.34 -9.09 -28.74
CA VAL A 129 -7.88 -8.95 -28.52
C VAL A 129 -7.59 -8.27 -27.20
N PHE A 130 -6.38 -8.50 -26.66
CA PHE A 130 -5.87 -7.74 -25.53
C PHE A 130 -5.51 -6.33 -25.98
N ASP A 131 -6.21 -5.32 -25.47
CA ASP A 131 -5.98 -3.91 -25.83
C ASP A 131 -5.29 -3.16 -24.67
N PRO A 132 -4.02 -2.75 -24.82
CA PRO A 132 -3.30 -1.92 -23.86
C PRO A 132 -4.01 -0.63 -23.43
N MET A 133 -4.78 -0.03 -24.34
CA MET A 133 -5.49 1.21 -24.08
C MET A 133 -6.64 1.00 -23.09
N VAL A 134 -7.24 -0.20 -23.06
CA VAL A 134 -8.25 -0.57 -22.05
C VAL A 134 -7.63 -0.61 -20.66
N ILE A 135 -6.42 -1.18 -20.52
CA ILE A 135 -5.69 -1.23 -19.25
C ILE A 135 -5.34 0.18 -18.75
N THR A 136 -4.74 1.01 -19.60
CA THR A 136 -4.32 2.35 -19.21
C THR A 136 -5.50 3.27 -18.87
N ARG A 137 -6.63 3.12 -19.57
CA ARG A 137 -7.89 3.80 -19.23
C ARG A 137 -8.45 3.31 -17.88
N SER A 138 -8.48 2.00 -17.67
CA SER A 138 -8.97 1.40 -16.42
C SER A 138 -8.10 1.78 -15.22
N LEU A 139 -6.78 1.89 -15.40
CA LEU A 139 -5.88 2.39 -14.35
C LEU A 139 -6.15 3.86 -13.99
N ARG A 140 -6.53 4.68 -14.97
CA ARG A 140 -6.91 6.08 -14.73
C ARG A 140 -8.20 6.16 -13.91
N GLU A 141 -9.18 5.32 -14.21
CA GLU A 141 -10.41 5.19 -13.41
C GLU A 141 -10.10 4.67 -12.01
N PHE A 142 -9.30 3.61 -11.90
CA PHE A 142 -8.87 3.08 -10.62
C PHE A 142 -8.08 4.10 -9.77
N ARG A 143 -7.31 5.00 -10.37
CA ARG A 143 -6.64 6.07 -9.64
C ARG A 143 -7.63 6.97 -8.88
N ALA A 144 -8.77 7.30 -9.49
CA ALA A 144 -9.79 8.09 -8.83
C ALA A 144 -10.43 7.31 -7.65
N ASP A 145 -10.63 6.01 -7.81
CA ASP A 145 -11.16 5.17 -6.73
C ASP A 145 -10.14 4.95 -5.61
N ARG A 146 -8.87 4.78 -5.95
CA ARG A 146 -7.76 4.71 -5.00
C ARG A 146 -7.74 5.94 -4.11
N GLU A 147 -7.89 7.14 -4.70
CA GLU A 147 -7.89 8.38 -3.92
C GLU A 147 -9.04 8.41 -2.89
N LYS A 148 -10.25 7.99 -3.30
CA LYS A 148 -11.39 7.88 -2.38
C LYS A 148 -11.14 6.87 -1.27
N LEU A 149 -10.58 5.71 -1.60
CA LEU A 149 -10.26 4.65 -0.64
C LEU A 149 -9.21 5.10 0.37
N LEU A 150 -8.14 5.77 -0.09
CA LEU A 150 -7.11 6.29 0.81
C LEU A 150 -7.69 7.33 1.77
N ARG A 151 -8.49 8.28 1.26
CA ARG A 151 -9.18 9.28 2.10
C ARG A 151 -10.08 8.62 3.15
N PHE A 152 -10.89 7.64 2.73
CA PHE A 152 -11.75 6.88 3.64
C PHE A 152 -10.96 6.24 4.78
N TYR A 153 -9.84 5.59 4.46
CA TYR A 153 -8.99 4.93 5.45
C TYR A 153 -8.22 5.90 6.35
N GLU A 154 -7.79 7.05 5.82
CA GLU A 154 -7.17 8.12 6.59
C GLU A 154 -8.17 8.72 7.60
N ASP A 155 -9.40 8.96 7.17
CA ASP A 155 -10.47 9.50 8.02
C ASP A 155 -10.87 8.50 9.11
N LYS A 156 -11.02 7.22 8.75
CA LYS A 156 -11.27 6.13 9.71
C LYS A 156 -10.18 6.08 10.78
N LYS A 157 -8.91 6.09 10.37
CA LYS A 157 -7.78 6.07 11.32
C LYS A 157 -7.78 7.30 12.23
N ARG A 158 -8.08 8.48 11.70
CA ARG A 158 -8.18 9.73 12.48
C ARG A 158 -9.30 9.67 13.50
N GLN A 159 -10.45 9.10 13.16
CA GLN A 159 -11.56 8.90 14.09
C GLN A 159 -11.18 7.94 15.22
N GLU A 160 -10.58 6.79 14.88
CA GLU A 160 -10.12 5.82 15.87
C GLU A 160 -9.03 6.39 16.80
N GLU A 161 -8.17 7.29 16.31
CA GLU A 161 -7.17 7.97 17.14
C GLU A 161 -7.81 8.98 18.10
N LYS A 162 -8.80 9.75 17.63
CA LYS A 162 -9.58 10.68 18.45
C LYS A 162 -10.40 9.96 19.52
N GLU A 163 -11.01 8.84 19.18
CA GLU A 163 -11.75 8.02 20.14
C GLU A 163 -10.82 7.45 21.21
N ARG A 164 -9.65 6.94 20.83
CA ARG A 164 -8.63 6.47 21.78
C ARG A 164 -8.11 7.60 22.67
N GLU A 165 -7.92 8.79 22.13
CA GLU A 165 -7.52 9.96 22.92
C GLU A 165 -8.62 10.40 23.87
N TRP A 166 -9.86 10.46 23.41
CA TRP A 166 -11.03 10.77 24.24
C TRP A 166 -11.23 9.74 25.35
N GLU A 167 -11.06 8.45 25.07
CA GLU A 167 -11.11 7.40 26.09
C GLU A 167 -9.99 7.55 27.12
N ARG A 168 -8.74 7.80 26.68
CA ARG A 168 -7.62 8.07 27.59
C ARG A 168 -7.90 9.28 28.47
N SER A 169 -8.32 10.39 27.85
CA SER A 169 -8.72 11.60 28.58
C SER A 169 -9.85 11.30 29.55
N ARG A 170 -10.87 10.53 29.18
CA ARG A 170 -11.96 10.14 30.09
C ARG A 170 -11.46 9.28 31.26
N THR A 171 -10.53 8.36 31.03
CA THR A 171 -9.94 7.53 32.10
C THR A 171 -8.92 8.27 32.97
N THR A 172 -8.32 9.35 32.48
CA THR A 172 -7.27 10.11 33.16
C THR A 172 -7.77 11.47 33.68
N SER A 173 -8.97 11.91 33.29
CA SER A 173 -9.56 13.15 33.79
C SER A 173 -10.19 12.90 35.14
N LEU A 174 -9.67 13.57 36.16
CA LEU A 174 -10.35 13.74 37.43
C LEU A 174 -11.55 14.67 37.27
N THR A 175 -12.60 14.39 38.01
CA THR A 175 -13.70 15.32 38.25
C THR A 175 -13.23 16.52 39.08
N PHE A 176 -14.00 17.61 39.07
CA PHE A 176 -13.66 18.82 39.85
C PHE A 176 -13.59 18.54 41.35
N GLU A 177 -14.48 17.69 41.86
CA GLU A 177 -14.53 17.27 43.27
C GLU A 177 -13.29 16.43 43.64
N GLU A 178 -12.93 15.44 42.83
CA GLU A 178 -11.71 14.65 43.06
C GLU A 178 -10.45 15.53 43.00
N TRP A 179 -10.43 16.58 42.17
CA TRP A 179 -9.33 17.53 42.10
C TRP A 179 -9.23 18.41 43.36
N GLU A 180 -10.37 18.86 43.91
CA GLU A 180 -10.40 19.60 45.19
C GLU A 180 -9.92 18.72 46.35
N GLU A 181 -10.32 17.44 46.38
CA GLU A 181 -9.85 16.48 47.39
C GLU A 181 -8.33 16.25 47.29
N LEU A 182 -7.78 16.01 46.09
CA LEU A 182 -6.34 15.88 45.90
C LEU A 182 -5.58 17.14 46.33
N LYS A 183 -6.12 18.33 46.01
CA LYS A 183 -5.54 19.61 46.40
C LYS A 183 -5.57 19.81 47.91
N TRP A 184 -6.67 19.43 48.57
CA TRP A 184 -6.79 19.47 50.02
C TRP A 184 -5.80 18.51 50.71
N LEU A 185 -5.70 17.27 50.23
CA LEU A 185 -4.76 16.27 50.75
C LEU A 185 -3.30 16.71 50.64
N PHE A 186 -2.92 17.34 49.53
CA PHE A 186 -1.57 17.90 49.36
C PHE A 186 -1.30 19.05 50.33
N ASN A 187 -2.29 19.94 50.55
CA ASN A 187 -2.17 21.04 51.51
C ASN A 187 -2.08 20.56 52.98
N MET A 188 -2.57 19.36 53.27
CA MET A 188 -2.45 18.68 54.56
C MET A 188 -1.13 17.89 54.73
N GLY A 189 -0.29 17.82 53.69
CA GLY A 189 1.04 17.21 53.73
C GLY A 189 1.12 15.74 53.32
N TYR A 190 0.08 15.18 52.69
CA TYR A 190 0.12 13.82 52.14
C TYR A 190 0.88 13.76 50.81
N GLU A 191 1.74 12.75 50.62
CA GLU A 191 2.45 12.53 49.36
C GLU A 191 1.69 11.55 48.45
N MET A 192 1.87 11.67 47.13
CA MET A 192 1.22 10.79 46.14
C MET A 192 1.49 9.29 46.32
N ASN A 193 2.56 8.92 47.03
CA ASN A 193 2.89 7.54 47.34
C ASN A 193 2.02 6.95 48.46
N ASP A 194 1.48 7.79 49.36
CA ASP A 194 0.63 7.37 50.48
C ASP A 194 -0.79 6.99 50.01
N LEU A 195 -1.21 7.50 48.85
CA LEU A 195 -2.54 7.28 48.28
C LEU A 195 -2.67 5.99 47.45
N LYS A 196 -1.56 5.30 47.15
CA LYS A 196 -1.54 4.09 46.31
C LYS A 196 -1.57 2.77 47.08
N GLN A 197 -1.68 2.81 48.42
CA GLN A 197 -1.59 1.63 49.29
C GLN A 197 -2.94 1.04 49.76
N ASN A 198 -4.08 1.47 49.21
CA ASN A 198 -5.40 0.88 49.51
C ASN A 198 -6.06 0.31 48.25
#